data_AF-A0A9E5NVY3-F1
#
_entry.id   AF-A0A9E5NVY3-F1
#
_cell.length_a   1.000
_cell.length_b   1.000
_cell.length_c   1.000
_cell.angle_alpha   90.00
_cell.angle_beta   90.00
_cell.angle_gamma   90.00
#
_symmetry.space_group_name_H-M   'P 1'
#
loop_
_entity.id
_entity.type
_entity.pdbx_description
1 polymer ?
#
loop_
_entity_poly.entity_id
_entity_poly.type
_entity_poly.pdbx_seq_one_letter_code
_entity_poly.pdbx_strand_id
1 'polypeptide(L)'
;AVTVGTLPNGVRYYIRENPEPRARAELRLVVNAGSVLEDDDQLGLAHFVEHMAFNGTEHFAKQELVDYLEGIGMRFGPDLNAFTSFDETVYMLKVPTDSAELLTTAFQILEDWAHNLTFDHEEIDKERGVVIEEWRRGRGASARMQDKQWPILLKGSRYAERLPIGKTEVLESFDYETLKR
;
A
#
# COMPACT_ATOMS: atom_id res chain seq x y z
N ALA A 1 12.18 -25.53 -2.68
CA ALA A 1 12.08 -25.22 -1.22
C ALA A 1 11.98 -23.71 -1.05
N VAL A 2 11.51 -23.21 0.11
CA VAL A 2 11.51 -21.77 0.41
C VAL A 2 12.69 -21.48 1.33
N THR A 3 13.53 -20.52 0.95
CA THR A 3 14.60 -19.99 1.80
C THR A 3 14.02 -18.90 2.69
N VAL A 4 14.24 -19.02 4.00
CA VAL A 4 13.70 -18.09 5.00
C VAL A 4 14.83 -17.58 5.87
N GLY A 5 14.82 -16.29 6.17
CA GLY A 5 15.78 -15.69 7.08
C GLY A 5 15.32 -14.34 7.62
N THR A 6 16.18 -13.74 8.44
CA THR A 6 15.96 -12.43 9.06
C THR A 6 17.26 -11.64 8.93
N LEU A 7 17.14 -10.40 8.45
CA LEU A 7 18.25 -9.46 8.34
C LEU A 7 18.62 -8.90 9.73
N PRO A 8 19.82 -8.31 9.90
CA PRO A 8 20.23 -7.72 11.19
C PRO A 8 19.29 -6.63 11.71
N ASN A 9 18.58 -5.92 10.82
CA ASN A 9 17.60 -4.90 11.17
C ASN A 9 16.21 -5.47 11.53
N GLY A 10 16.03 -6.79 11.54
CA GLY A 10 14.78 -7.46 11.91
C GLY A 10 13.84 -7.77 10.74
N VAL A 11 14.11 -7.27 9.53
CA VAL A 11 13.30 -7.58 8.35
C VAL A 11 13.37 -9.07 8.04
N ARG A 12 12.21 -9.73 7.92
CA ARG A 12 12.10 -11.14 7.58
C ARG A 12 11.89 -11.30 6.09
N TYR A 13 12.61 -12.23 5.47
CA TYR A 13 12.49 -12.50 4.04
C TYR A 13 12.13 -13.96 3.76
N TYR A 14 11.44 -14.15 2.63
CA TYR A 14 11.08 -15.44 2.07
C TYR A 14 11.45 -15.42 0.59
N ILE A 15 12.31 -16.33 0.17
CA ILE A 15 12.75 -16.43 -1.22
C ILE A 15 12.35 -17.80 -1.75
N ARG A 16 11.62 -17.80 -2.85
CA ARG A 16 11.22 -19.02 -3.55
C ARG A 16 11.59 -18.87 -5.01
N GLU A 17 12.43 -19.79 -5.49
CA GLU A 17 12.67 -19.92 -6.91
C GLU A 17 11.39 -20.40 -7.61
N ASN A 18 11.04 -19.70 -8.69
CA ASN A 18 9.94 -20.04 -9.56
C ASN A 18 10.42 -19.89 -11.01
N PRO A 19 10.45 -20.97 -11.81
CA PRO A 19 10.97 -20.89 -13.17
C PRO A 19 10.03 -20.15 -14.12
N GLU A 20 8.74 -20.00 -13.79
CA GLU A 20 7.75 -19.46 -14.72
C GLU A 20 6.80 -18.38 -14.12
N PRO A 21 6.63 -17.22 -14.77
CA PRO A 21 7.19 -16.85 -16.08
C PRO A 21 8.70 -16.58 -16.04
N ARG A 22 9.42 -17.05 -17.06
CA ARG A 22 10.88 -16.83 -17.18
C ARG A 22 11.27 -15.35 -17.07
N ALA A 23 12.47 -15.14 -16.55
CA ALA A 23 13.13 -13.83 -16.47
C ALA A 23 12.28 -12.76 -15.77
N ARG A 24 11.57 -13.16 -14.71
CA ARG A 24 10.75 -12.29 -13.87
C ARG A 24 11.02 -12.57 -12.40
N ALA A 25 11.02 -11.50 -11.61
CA ALA A 25 10.98 -11.56 -10.16
C ALA A 25 9.69 -10.90 -9.68
N GLU A 26 9.06 -11.49 -8.68
CA GLU A 26 7.95 -10.89 -7.96
C GLU A 26 8.45 -10.52 -6.58
N LEU A 27 8.52 -9.23 -6.32
CA LEU A 27 8.93 -8.64 -5.07
C LEU A 27 7.68 -8.20 -4.31
N ARG A 28 7.62 -8.53 -3.02
CA ARG A 28 6.54 -8.10 -2.14
C ARG A 28 7.10 -7.54 -0.85
N LEU A 29 6.69 -6.33 -0.50
CA LEU A 29 6.86 -5.78 0.83
C LEU A 29 5.56 -5.99 1.59
N VAL A 30 5.62 -6.76 2.68
CA VAL A 30 4.46 -7.01 3.55
C VAL A 30 4.67 -6.25 4.84
N VAL A 31 3.85 -5.23 5.06
CA VAL A 31 3.78 -4.50 6.31
C VAL A 31 2.72 -5.17 7.17
N ASN A 32 3.14 -5.75 8.29
CA ASN A 32 2.23 -6.41 9.26
C ASN A 32 1.48 -5.38 10.13
N ALA A 33 0.86 -4.43 9.45
CA ALA A 33 -0.01 -3.41 9.99
C ALA A 33 -1.07 -3.09 8.92
N GLY A 34 -2.33 -3.13 9.31
CA GLY A 34 -3.46 -2.70 8.49
C GLY A 34 -4.38 -1.79 9.31
N SER A 35 -5.60 -1.58 8.82
CA SER A 35 -6.52 -0.63 9.45
C SER A 35 -6.91 -0.98 10.90
N VAL A 36 -6.80 -2.25 11.31
CA VAL A 36 -7.15 -2.66 12.69
C VAL A 36 -6.26 -1.98 13.74
N LEU A 37 -5.08 -1.51 13.35
CA LEU A 37 -4.13 -0.85 14.25
C LEU A 37 -4.36 0.67 14.36
N GLU A 38 -5.15 1.28 13.48
CA GLU A 38 -5.39 2.72 13.46
C GLU A 38 -5.95 3.25 14.79
N ASP A 39 -5.51 4.42 15.20
CA ASP A 39 -6.15 5.21 16.26
C ASP A 39 -7.49 5.80 15.79
N ASP A 40 -8.26 6.38 16.72
CA ASP A 40 -9.58 6.93 16.42
C ASP A 40 -9.54 8.14 15.47
N ASP A 41 -8.43 8.87 15.45
CA ASP A 41 -8.14 9.98 14.53
C ASP A 41 -7.46 9.52 13.22
N GLN A 42 -7.22 8.22 13.04
CA GLN A 42 -6.49 7.65 11.90
C GLN A 42 -7.36 6.74 11.01
N LEU A 43 -8.67 6.77 11.15
CA LEU A 43 -9.58 5.84 10.44
C LEU A 43 -9.53 6.00 8.92
N GLY A 44 -8.85 5.06 8.25
CA GLY A 44 -8.58 5.04 6.80
C GLY A 44 -7.17 5.48 6.41
N LEU A 45 -6.32 5.84 7.37
CA LEU A 45 -4.98 6.35 7.07
C LEU A 45 -3.99 5.23 6.71
N ALA A 46 -4.21 3.98 7.13
CA ALA A 46 -3.39 2.86 6.64
C ALA A 46 -3.51 2.71 5.11
N HIS A 47 -4.76 2.80 4.61
CA HIS A 47 -5.03 2.80 3.18
C HIS A 47 -4.51 4.07 2.50
N PHE A 48 -4.61 5.23 3.17
CA PHE A 48 -4.07 6.48 2.64
C PHE A 48 -2.53 6.43 2.49
N VAL A 49 -1.81 5.85 3.45
CA VAL A 49 -0.36 5.65 3.37
C VAL A 49 0.00 4.73 2.20
N GLU A 50 -0.80 3.71 1.93
CA GLU A 50 -0.62 2.84 0.76
C GLU A 50 -0.66 3.63 -0.56
N HIS A 51 -1.63 4.53 -0.72
CA HIS A 51 -1.68 5.43 -1.88
C HIS A 51 -0.47 6.37 -1.94
N MET A 52 -0.07 6.95 -0.79
CA MET A 52 1.07 7.86 -0.75
C MET A 52 2.39 7.22 -1.15
N ALA A 53 2.50 5.88 -1.08
CA ALA A 53 3.67 5.15 -1.56
C ALA A 53 3.92 5.29 -3.08
N PHE A 54 2.92 5.74 -3.84
CA PHE A 54 3.01 6.01 -5.27
C PHE A 54 3.12 7.50 -5.62
N ASN A 55 3.01 8.38 -4.62
CA ASN A 55 2.91 9.83 -4.80
C ASN A 55 4.14 10.59 -4.28
N GLY A 56 5.24 9.89 -4.01
CA GLY A 56 6.50 10.52 -3.64
C GLY A 56 7.30 9.73 -2.63
N THR A 57 8.55 9.51 -2.98
CA THR A 57 9.58 8.85 -2.19
C THR A 57 10.89 9.63 -2.27
N GLU A 58 11.87 9.28 -1.45
CA GLU A 58 13.20 9.91 -1.50
C GLU A 58 13.84 9.84 -2.90
N HIS A 59 13.69 8.72 -3.61
CA HIS A 59 14.33 8.54 -4.92
C HIS A 59 13.41 8.80 -6.12
N PHE A 60 12.10 8.86 -5.91
CA PHE A 60 11.11 9.12 -6.97
C PHE A 60 10.13 10.19 -6.51
N ALA A 61 10.24 11.40 -7.07
CA ALA A 61 9.37 12.50 -6.71
C ALA A 61 7.99 12.36 -7.39
N LYS A 62 6.91 12.59 -6.63
CA LYS A 62 5.54 12.62 -7.17
C LYS A 62 5.24 11.33 -7.97
N GLN A 63 4.88 11.47 -9.25
CA GLN A 63 4.56 10.35 -10.15
C GLN A 63 5.79 9.70 -10.82
N GLU A 64 7.01 10.13 -10.52
CA GLU A 64 8.23 9.61 -11.18
C GLU A 64 8.39 8.09 -11.03
N LEU A 65 7.90 7.50 -9.93
CA LEU A 65 7.92 6.05 -9.76
C LEU A 65 7.07 5.36 -10.83
N VAL A 66 5.86 5.85 -11.05
CA VAL A 66 4.94 5.30 -12.04
C VAL A 66 5.52 5.50 -13.45
N ASP A 67 6.01 6.71 -13.75
CA ASP A 67 6.64 7.04 -15.03
C ASP A 67 7.86 6.15 -15.32
N TYR A 68 8.70 5.92 -14.31
CA TYR A 68 9.86 5.03 -14.42
C TYR A 68 9.43 3.59 -14.76
N LEU A 69 8.46 3.06 -14.02
CA LEU A 69 7.97 1.69 -14.20
C LEU A 69 7.33 1.52 -15.60
N GLU A 70 6.54 2.49 -16.04
CA GLU A 70 6.00 2.50 -17.42
C GLU A 70 7.12 2.57 -18.47
N GLY A 71 8.17 3.37 -18.22
CA GLY A 71 9.33 3.50 -19.08
C GLY A 71 10.14 2.21 -19.28
N ILE A 72 10.16 1.33 -18.28
CA ILE A 72 10.76 -0.01 -18.38
C ILE A 72 9.76 -1.09 -18.82
N GLY A 73 8.58 -0.68 -19.31
CA GLY A 73 7.57 -1.55 -19.90
C GLY A 73 6.67 -2.28 -18.90
N MET A 74 6.65 -1.84 -17.64
CA MET A 74 5.73 -2.33 -16.61
C MET A 74 4.42 -1.53 -16.64
N ARG A 75 3.35 -2.09 -16.05
CA ARG A 75 2.04 -1.43 -15.99
C ARG A 75 1.51 -1.37 -14.56
N PHE A 76 0.96 -0.20 -14.20
CA PHE A 76 0.16 -0.05 -12.98
C PHE A 76 -1.05 -0.98 -13.02
N GLY A 77 -1.29 -1.72 -11.95
CA GLY A 77 -2.27 -2.80 -11.80
C GLY A 77 -1.66 -4.21 -12.00
N PRO A 78 -1.31 -4.62 -13.23
CA PRO A 78 -0.80 -5.98 -13.48
C PRO A 78 0.60 -6.26 -12.94
N ASP A 79 1.50 -5.27 -12.99
CA ASP A 79 2.92 -5.44 -12.62
C ASP A 79 3.33 -4.60 -11.40
N LEU A 80 2.55 -3.56 -11.08
CA LEU A 80 2.68 -2.75 -9.87
C LEU A 80 1.32 -2.66 -9.20
N ASN A 81 1.21 -3.07 -7.94
CA ASN A 81 -0.05 -3.01 -7.22
C ASN A 81 0.18 -2.99 -5.71
N ALA A 82 -0.80 -2.50 -4.95
CA ALA A 82 -0.80 -2.60 -3.51
C ALA A 82 -2.22 -2.81 -3.00
N PHE A 83 -2.34 -3.26 -1.76
CA PHE A 83 -3.62 -3.26 -1.07
C PHE A 83 -3.43 -3.08 0.42
N THR A 84 -4.43 -2.50 1.06
CA THR A 84 -4.55 -2.45 2.51
C THR A 84 -5.77 -3.25 2.96
N SER A 85 -5.56 -4.09 3.97
CA SER A 85 -6.59 -4.88 4.63
C SER A 85 -6.70 -4.48 6.11
N PHE A 86 -7.45 -5.27 6.89
CA PHE A 86 -7.50 -5.06 8.33
C PHE A 86 -6.14 -5.31 8.99
N ASP A 87 -5.42 -6.35 8.57
CA ASP A 87 -4.26 -6.86 9.29
C ASP A 87 -2.91 -6.49 8.64
N GLU A 88 -2.91 -6.20 7.35
CA GLU A 88 -1.69 -5.93 6.57
C GLU A 88 -1.90 -4.94 5.43
N THR A 89 -0.81 -4.27 5.06
CA THR A 89 -0.63 -3.54 3.81
C THR A 89 0.47 -4.21 3.01
N VAL A 90 0.20 -4.52 1.74
CA VAL A 90 1.12 -5.28 0.88
C VAL A 90 1.38 -4.53 -0.42
N TYR A 91 2.64 -4.25 -0.70
CA TYR A 91 3.11 -3.69 -1.96
C TYR A 91 3.69 -4.79 -2.83
N MET A 92 3.32 -4.82 -4.11
CA MET A 92 3.69 -5.86 -5.06
C MET A 92 4.32 -5.23 -6.30
N LEU A 93 5.52 -5.70 -6.64
CA LEU A 93 6.29 -5.20 -7.76
C LEU A 93 6.85 -6.37 -8.56
N LYS A 94 6.52 -6.44 -9.84
CA LYS A 94 6.97 -7.49 -10.75
C LYS A 94 7.94 -6.94 -11.77
N VAL A 95 9.22 -7.28 -11.64
CA VAL A 95 10.28 -6.73 -12.50
C VAL A 95 10.92 -7.79 -13.42
N PRO A 96 11.45 -7.37 -14.58
CA PRO A 96 12.41 -8.18 -15.35
C PRO A 96 13.67 -8.51 -14.54
N THR A 97 14.28 -9.67 -14.79
CA THR A 97 15.53 -10.11 -14.15
C THR A 97 16.70 -10.22 -15.12
N ASP A 98 16.59 -9.60 -16.28
CA ASP A 98 17.60 -9.57 -17.35
C ASP A 98 18.69 -8.49 -17.11
N SER A 99 18.44 -7.56 -16.19
CA SER A 99 19.39 -6.54 -15.77
C SER A 99 19.55 -6.49 -14.25
N ALA A 100 20.80 -6.52 -13.78
CA ALA A 100 21.13 -6.32 -12.37
C ALA A 100 20.78 -4.90 -11.90
N GLU A 101 20.84 -3.91 -12.79
CA GLU A 101 20.46 -2.52 -12.50
C GLU A 101 18.96 -2.43 -12.22
N LEU A 102 18.11 -3.03 -13.06
CA LEU A 102 16.66 -3.06 -12.84
C LEU A 102 16.30 -3.72 -11.52
N LEU A 103 16.96 -4.84 -11.18
CA LEU A 103 16.74 -5.52 -9.91
C LEU A 103 17.20 -4.67 -8.72
N THR A 104 18.30 -3.91 -8.87
CA THR A 104 18.78 -3.00 -7.83
C THR A 104 17.79 -1.87 -7.59
N THR A 105 17.29 -1.24 -8.66
CA THR A 105 16.25 -0.21 -8.55
C THR A 105 14.96 -0.78 -7.96
N ALA A 106 14.58 -2.01 -8.28
CA ALA A 106 13.42 -2.66 -7.70
C ALA A 106 13.55 -2.80 -6.17
N PHE A 107 14.74 -3.16 -5.66
CA PHE A 107 15.00 -3.16 -4.22
C PHE A 107 15.02 -1.75 -3.62
N GLN A 108 15.49 -0.72 -4.34
CA GLN A 108 15.39 0.68 -3.90
C GLN A 108 13.95 1.12 -3.72
N ILE A 109 13.05 0.73 -4.64
CA ILE A 109 11.61 1.02 -4.53
C ILE A 109 11.03 0.37 -3.27
N LEU A 110 11.42 -0.88 -2.97
CA LEU A 110 10.98 -1.56 -1.75
C LEU A 110 11.51 -0.91 -0.47
N GLU A 111 12.75 -0.41 -0.47
CA GLU A 111 13.32 0.35 0.64
C GLU A 111 12.56 1.67 0.84
N ASP A 112 12.26 2.37 -0.24
CA ASP A 112 11.55 3.63 -0.20
C ASP A 112 10.13 3.48 0.35
N TRP A 113 9.41 2.44 -0.08
CA TRP A 113 8.11 2.10 0.52
C TRP A 113 8.20 1.70 1.99
N ALA A 114 9.33 1.14 2.42
CA ALA A 114 9.49 0.71 3.81
C ALA A 114 9.68 1.89 4.77
N HIS A 115 10.40 2.94 4.37
CA HIS A 115 10.68 4.06 5.29
C HIS A 115 11.03 5.42 4.66
N ASN A 116 11.00 5.60 3.34
CA ASN A 116 11.37 6.87 2.69
C ASN A 116 10.22 7.51 1.90
N LEU A 117 8.98 7.38 2.37
CA LEU A 117 7.85 8.14 1.82
C LEU A 117 7.98 9.62 2.20
N THR A 118 7.80 10.53 1.24
CA THR A 118 8.03 11.96 1.47
C THR A 118 6.86 12.65 2.17
N PHE A 119 5.64 12.12 1.98
CA PHE A 119 4.40 12.72 2.49
C PHE A 119 4.28 14.21 2.12
N ASP A 120 4.55 14.55 0.85
CA ASP A 120 4.40 15.91 0.34
C ASP A 120 2.95 16.41 0.53
N HIS A 121 2.80 17.59 1.11
CA HIS A 121 1.48 18.11 1.49
C HIS A 121 0.59 18.39 0.26
N GLU A 122 1.16 18.83 -0.87
CA GLU A 122 0.37 19.06 -2.08
C GLU A 122 -0.14 17.74 -2.66
N GLU A 123 0.67 16.68 -2.61
CA GLU A 123 0.26 15.35 -3.06
C GLU A 123 -0.76 14.72 -2.10
N ILE A 124 -0.63 14.92 -0.78
CA ILE A 124 -1.66 14.51 0.20
C ILE A 124 -3.01 15.17 -0.15
N ASP A 125 -3.04 16.48 -0.36
CA ASP A 125 -4.28 17.20 -0.64
C ASP A 125 -4.95 16.76 -1.94
N LYS A 126 -4.15 16.40 -2.97
CA LYS A 126 -4.68 15.78 -4.19
C LYS A 126 -5.26 14.39 -3.91
N GLU A 127 -4.54 13.59 -3.14
CA GLU A 127 -4.90 12.19 -2.87
C GLU A 127 -6.18 12.05 -2.04
N ARG A 128 -6.49 13.05 -1.19
CA ARG A 128 -7.81 13.13 -0.51
C ARG A 128 -8.96 12.98 -1.49
N GLY A 129 -8.90 13.70 -2.62
CA GLY A 129 -9.92 13.62 -3.65
C GLY A 129 -10.04 12.23 -4.27
N VAL A 130 -8.90 11.58 -4.52
CA VAL A 130 -8.85 10.23 -5.12
C VAL A 130 -9.49 9.19 -4.20
N VAL A 131 -9.08 9.14 -2.93
CA VAL A 131 -9.61 8.17 -1.95
C VAL A 131 -11.09 8.40 -1.66
N ILE A 132 -11.54 9.67 -1.61
CA ILE A 132 -12.97 9.99 -1.43
C ILE A 132 -13.80 9.53 -2.65
N GLU A 133 -13.30 9.71 -3.88
CA GLU A 133 -13.99 9.22 -5.07
C GLU A 133 -13.99 7.68 -5.14
N GLU A 134 -12.93 7.02 -4.68
CA GLU A 134 -12.92 5.56 -4.53
C GLU A 134 -14.00 5.08 -3.55
N TRP A 135 -14.04 5.68 -2.35
CA TRP A 135 -15.09 5.41 -1.37
C TRP A 135 -16.48 5.58 -2.00
N ARG A 136 -16.69 6.69 -2.73
CA ARG A 136 -17.97 7.00 -3.38
C ARG A 136 -18.34 5.96 -4.44
N ARG A 137 -17.39 5.56 -5.30
CA ARG A 137 -17.59 4.52 -6.32
C ARG A 137 -17.92 3.17 -5.68
N GLY A 138 -17.41 2.89 -4.49
CA GLY A 138 -17.67 1.68 -3.73
C GLY A 138 -19.10 1.55 -3.17
N ARG A 139 -19.93 2.60 -3.15
CA ARG A 139 -21.24 2.63 -2.45
C ARG A 139 -22.41 1.90 -3.16
N GLY A 140 -22.10 0.82 -3.87
CA GLY A 140 -23.07 -0.06 -4.54
C GLY A 140 -23.98 -0.85 -3.58
N ALA A 141 -24.84 -1.71 -4.13
CA ALA A 141 -25.77 -2.52 -3.34
C ALA A 141 -25.06 -3.44 -2.34
N SER A 142 -23.96 -4.07 -2.75
CA SER A 142 -23.15 -4.94 -1.90
C SER A 142 -22.56 -4.20 -0.70
N ALA A 143 -22.06 -2.97 -0.89
CA ALA A 143 -21.53 -2.15 0.19
C ALA A 143 -22.62 -1.77 1.21
N ARG A 144 -23.82 -1.40 0.73
CA ARG A 144 -24.94 -1.11 1.64
C ARG A 144 -25.38 -2.32 2.48
N MET A 145 -25.28 -3.53 1.91
CA MET A 145 -25.54 -4.77 2.65
C MET A 145 -24.43 -5.01 3.69
N GLN A 146 -23.18 -4.83 3.29
CA GLN A 146 -22.01 -4.93 4.15
C GLN A 146 -22.10 -3.96 5.35
N ASP A 147 -22.49 -2.69 5.14
CA ASP A 147 -22.67 -1.70 6.21
C ASP A 147 -23.65 -2.17 7.31
N LYS A 148 -24.62 -3.03 6.95
CA LYS A 148 -25.57 -3.62 7.90
C LYS A 148 -25.05 -4.90 8.55
N GLN A 149 -24.24 -5.67 7.83
CA GLN A 149 -23.74 -6.97 8.28
C GLN A 149 -22.49 -6.84 9.16
N TRP A 150 -21.51 -6.01 8.77
CA TRP A 150 -20.23 -5.87 9.47
C TRP A 150 -20.38 -5.55 10.96
N PRO A 151 -21.24 -4.59 11.39
CA PRO A 151 -21.39 -4.28 12.82
C PRO A 151 -21.96 -5.44 13.64
N ILE A 152 -22.67 -6.38 13.00
CA ILE A 152 -23.24 -7.56 13.65
C ILE A 152 -22.20 -8.68 13.68
N LEU A 153 -21.56 -8.96 12.54
CA LEU A 153 -20.59 -10.04 12.39
C LEU A 153 -19.32 -9.81 13.21
N LEU A 154 -18.87 -8.55 13.31
CA LEU A 154 -17.63 -8.18 13.99
C LEU A 154 -17.84 -7.59 15.38
N LYS A 155 -19.07 -7.67 15.90
CA LYS A 155 -19.47 -7.04 17.16
C LYS A 155 -18.50 -7.41 18.29
N GLY A 156 -18.02 -6.39 19.01
CA GLY A 156 -17.11 -6.56 20.15
C GLY A 156 -15.65 -6.74 19.77
N SER A 157 -15.28 -6.46 18.51
CA SER A 157 -13.90 -6.47 18.03
C SER A 157 -13.53 -5.12 17.40
N ARG A 158 -12.22 -4.79 17.37
CA ARG A 158 -11.73 -3.57 16.68
C ARG A 158 -12.09 -3.56 15.19
N TYR A 159 -12.17 -4.74 14.55
CA TYR A 159 -12.53 -4.86 13.13
C TYR A 159 -13.87 -4.20 12.79
N ALA A 160 -14.84 -4.16 13.72
CA ALA A 160 -16.13 -3.51 13.50
C ALA A 160 -16.03 -1.99 13.30
N GLU A 161 -14.94 -1.39 13.78
CA GLU A 161 -14.73 0.06 13.86
C GLU A 161 -13.53 0.52 13.02
N ARG A 162 -12.91 -0.41 12.28
CA ARG A 162 -11.63 -0.23 11.56
C ARG A 162 -11.71 -0.73 10.13
N LEU A 163 -12.80 -0.43 9.42
CA LEU A 163 -12.90 -0.76 8.00
C LEU A 163 -11.74 -0.08 7.23
N PRO A 164 -11.03 -0.77 6.32
CA PRO A 164 -9.86 -0.22 5.63
C PRO A 164 -10.11 1.09 4.88
N ILE A 165 -11.31 1.26 4.30
CA ILE A 165 -11.68 2.49 3.59
C ILE A 165 -11.87 3.70 4.54
N GLY A 166 -11.93 3.45 5.85
CA GLY A 166 -11.98 4.50 6.87
C GLY A 166 -13.28 5.30 6.92
N LYS A 167 -13.14 6.53 7.42
CA LYS A 167 -14.21 7.52 7.54
C LYS A 167 -13.91 8.74 6.67
N THR A 168 -14.88 9.15 5.88
CA THR A 168 -14.75 10.33 5.00
C THR A 168 -14.43 11.58 5.80
N GLU A 169 -14.98 11.74 7.01
CA GLU A 169 -14.71 12.89 7.87
C GLU A 169 -13.22 13.00 8.27
N VAL A 170 -12.55 11.85 8.47
CA VAL A 170 -11.11 11.80 8.77
C VAL A 170 -10.32 12.07 7.48
N LEU A 171 -10.66 11.40 6.39
CA LEU A 171 -9.98 11.53 5.09
C LEU A 171 -10.03 12.96 4.53
N GLU A 172 -11.11 13.70 4.81
CA GLU A 172 -11.27 15.09 4.37
C GLU A 172 -10.40 16.09 5.15
N SER A 173 -9.99 15.76 6.38
CA SER A 173 -9.49 16.78 7.31
C SER A 173 -8.34 16.38 8.25
N PHE A 174 -7.80 15.16 8.16
CA PHE A 174 -6.68 14.74 9.01
C PHE A 174 -5.48 15.70 8.91
N ASP A 175 -4.81 15.96 10.03
CA ASP A 175 -3.57 16.75 10.04
C ASP A 175 -2.41 15.97 9.39
N TYR A 176 -1.54 16.64 8.62
CA TYR A 176 -0.43 15.97 7.92
C TYR A 176 0.46 15.12 8.82
N GLU A 177 0.68 15.57 10.06
CA GLU A 177 1.52 14.84 11.02
C GLU A 177 0.82 13.58 11.56
N THR A 178 -0.51 13.51 11.52
CA THR A 178 -1.27 12.31 11.91
C THR A 178 -1.00 11.14 10.95
N LEU A 179 -0.65 11.43 9.69
CA LEU A 179 -0.28 10.41 8.69
C LEU A 179 1.13 9.84 8.93
N LYS A 180 2.01 10.62 9.58
CA LYS A 180 3.41 10.24 9.86
C LYS A 180 3.62 9.59 11.22
N ARG A 181 2.59 9.62 12.07
CA ARG A 181 2.61 9.09 13.45
C ARG A 181 2.30 7.60 13.48
#